data_AF-A0A819CUX0-F1
#
_entry.id   AF-A0A819CUX0-F1
#
_cell.length_a   1.000
_cell.length_b   1.000
_cell.length_c   1.000
_cell.angle_alpha   90.00
_cell.angle_beta   90.00
_cell.angle_gamma   90.00
#
_symmetry.space_group_name_H-M   'P 1'
#
loop_
_entity.id
_entity.type
_entity.pdbx_description
1 polymer ?
#
loop_
_entity_poly.entity_id
_entity_poly.type
_entity_poly.pdbx_seq_one_letter_code
_entity_poly.pdbx_strand_id
1 'polypeptide(L)'
;MIGSIACLANGFIQPIFALLLTNIIKFTAFAVAGSKLTERIRTKAFACLLRQEVAYFDRSENSSGAICHHLLSDALSIQQIAATRLGYICETLAMFILGIILGFLFNYQFTLIVIFILFIVAMLTYINIIFEMRLHKECREILQQASSVREFLIY
;
A
#
# COMPACT_ATOMS: atom_id res chain seq x y z
N MET A 1 17.17 45.22 -3.34
CA MET A 1 17.06 44.36 -2.13
C MET A 1 15.66 43.77 -1.94
N ILE A 2 14.58 44.58 -1.99
CA ILE A 2 13.20 44.09 -1.78
C ILE A 2 12.75 43.04 -2.82
N GLY A 3 13.09 43.21 -4.10
CA GLY A 3 12.74 42.25 -5.16
C GLY A 3 13.42 40.88 -5.01
N SER A 4 14.66 40.86 -4.51
CA SER A 4 15.40 39.62 -4.25
C SER A 4 14.77 38.82 -3.10
N ILE A 5 14.30 39.52 -2.06
CA ILE A 5 13.58 38.91 -0.94
C ILE A 5 12.21 38.36 -1.40
N ALA A 6 11.50 39.08 -2.28
CA ALA A 6 10.21 38.62 -2.81
C ALA A 6 10.33 37.39 -3.72
N CYS A 7 11.41 37.27 -4.51
CA CYS A 7 11.69 36.08 -5.32
C CYS A 7 11.98 34.86 -4.43
N LEU A 8 12.76 35.03 -3.37
CA LEU A 8 13.04 33.96 -2.39
C LEU A 8 11.77 33.52 -1.64
N ALA A 9 10.92 34.47 -1.26
CA ALA A 9 9.66 34.17 -0.59
C ALA A 9 8.69 33.37 -1.48
N ASN A 10 8.49 33.79 -2.74
CA ASN A 10 7.61 33.07 -3.66
C ASN A 10 8.21 31.74 -4.15
N GLY A 11 9.53 31.67 -4.33
CA GLY A 11 10.21 30.48 -4.85
C GLY A 11 10.34 29.34 -3.83
N PHE A 12 10.60 29.64 -2.55
CA PHE A 12 10.84 28.62 -1.53
C PHE A 12 9.70 28.50 -0.52
N ILE A 13 9.22 29.62 0.00
CA ILE A 13 8.26 29.59 1.12
C ILE A 13 6.88 29.11 0.65
N GLN A 14 6.41 29.63 -0.50
CA GLN A 14 5.10 29.27 -1.06
C GLN A 14 4.94 27.75 -1.35
N PRO A 15 5.85 27.07 -2.07
CA PRO A 15 5.68 25.65 -2.35
C PRO A 15 5.81 24.78 -1.09
N ILE A 16 6.71 25.14 -0.16
CA ILE A 16 6.86 24.40 1.11
C ILE A 16 5.56 24.48 1.92
N PHE A 17 4.97 25.67 2.02
CA PHE A 17 3.71 25.87 2.72
C PHE A 17 2.55 25.11 2.06
N ALA A 18 2.45 25.17 0.74
CA ALA A 18 1.44 24.44 -0.03
C ALA A 18 1.59 22.91 0.12
N LEU A 19 2.81 22.38 0.09
CA LEU A 19 3.10 20.95 0.26
C LEU A 19 2.70 20.48 1.66
N LEU A 20 3.05 21.24 2.71
CA LEU A 20 2.71 20.88 4.08
C LEU A 20 1.19 20.80 4.27
N LEU A 21 0.47 21.84 3.86
CA LEU A 21 -1.00 21.87 3.97
C LEU A 21 -1.66 20.73 3.19
N THR A 22 -1.25 20.53 1.93
CA THR A 22 -1.87 19.51 1.07
C THR A 22 -1.63 18.10 1.63
N ASN A 23 -0.44 17.80 2.14
CA ASN A 23 -0.16 16.50 2.73
C ASN A 23 -0.95 16.24 4.01
N ILE A 24 -1.10 17.24 4.88
CA ILE A 24 -1.91 17.11 6.10
C ILE A 24 -3.38 16.87 5.75
N ILE A 25 -3.94 17.63 4.80
CA ILE A 25 -5.33 17.48 4.37
C ILE A 25 -5.55 16.10 3.73
N LYS A 26 -4.66 15.68 2.82
CA LYS A 26 -4.73 14.35 2.18
C LYS A 26 -4.70 13.25 3.23
N PHE A 27 -3.71 13.25 4.12
CA PHE A 27 -3.53 12.20 5.11
C PHE A 27 -4.73 12.11 6.07
N THR A 28 -5.20 13.25 6.57
CA THR A 28 -6.36 13.30 7.48
C THR A 28 -7.65 12.87 6.79
N ALA A 29 -7.90 13.30 5.55
CA ALA A 29 -9.08 12.90 4.78
C ALA A 29 -9.13 11.39 4.53
N PHE A 30 -8.01 10.81 4.08
CA PHE A 30 -7.92 9.36 3.86
C PHE A 30 -7.94 8.58 5.18
N ALA A 31 -7.38 9.09 6.28
CA ALA A 31 -7.47 8.47 7.59
C ALA A 31 -8.92 8.40 8.10
N VAL A 32 -9.69 9.47 7.93
CA VAL A 32 -11.12 9.49 8.29
C VAL A 32 -11.93 8.56 7.39
N ALA A 33 -11.68 8.58 6.08
CA ALA A 33 -12.36 7.69 5.14
C ALA A 33 -12.07 6.21 5.42
N GLY A 34 -10.80 5.86 5.68
CA GLY A 34 -10.37 4.52 6.07
C GLY A 34 -11.03 4.05 7.36
N SER A 35 -11.09 4.92 8.37
CA SER A 35 -11.73 4.60 9.66
C SER A 35 -13.24 4.31 9.51
N LYS A 36 -13.95 5.12 8.72
CA LYS A 36 -15.38 4.89 8.41
C LYS A 36 -15.61 3.60 7.63
N LEU A 37 -14.71 3.26 6.70
CA LEU A 37 -14.80 2.02 5.93
C LEU A 37 -14.62 0.80 6.83
N THR A 38 -13.59 0.80 7.69
CA THR A 38 -13.33 -0.27 8.66
C THR A 38 -14.50 -0.45 9.63
N GLU A 39 -15.11 0.63 10.10
CA GLU A 39 -16.29 0.58 10.98
C GLU A 39 -17.49 -0.12 10.31
N ARG A 40 -17.76 0.19 9.04
CA ARG A 40 -18.83 -0.44 8.25
C ARG A 40 -18.57 -1.94 8.03
N ILE A 41 -17.32 -2.32 7.79
CA ILE A 41 -16.95 -3.73 7.60
C ILE A 41 -17.13 -4.48 8.92
N ARG A 42 -16.66 -3.91 10.04
CA ARG A 42 -16.78 -4.50 11.37
C ARG A 42 -18.24 -4.72 11.77
N THR A 43 -19.10 -3.73 11.58
CA THR A 43 -20.53 -3.83 11.91
C THR A 43 -21.25 -4.90 11.07
N LYS A 44 -20.96 -4.99 9.76
CA LYS A 44 -21.50 -6.06 8.91
C LYS A 44 -20.99 -7.44 9.28
N ALA A 45 -19.71 -7.56 9.62
CA ALA A 45 -19.11 -8.83 10.03
C ALA A 45 -19.70 -9.32 11.35
N PHE A 46 -19.88 -8.45 12.35
CA PHE A 46 -20.57 -8.80 13.59
C PHE A 46 -22.03 -9.21 13.35
N ALA A 47 -22.76 -8.51 12.48
CA ALA A 47 -24.12 -8.89 12.13
C ALA A 47 -24.20 -10.28 11.45
N CYS A 48 -23.20 -10.64 10.65
CA CYS A 48 -23.07 -11.97 10.05
C CYS A 48 -22.76 -13.03 11.12
N LEU A 49 -21.84 -12.73 12.04
CA LEU A 49 -21.46 -13.61 13.14
C LEU A 49 -22.65 -13.96 14.04
N LEU A 50 -23.52 -12.99 14.34
CA LEU A 50 -24.72 -13.19 15.17
C LEU A 50 -25.79 -14.08 14.51
N ARG A 51 -25.74 -14.28 13.19
CA ARG A 51 -26.66 -15.17 12.47
C ARG A 51 -26.15 -16.61 12.36
N GLN A 52 -24.93 -16.86 12.84
CA GLN A 52 -24.29 -18.16 12.78
C GLN A 52 -24.86 -19.11 13.85
N GLU A 53 -24.97 -20.38 13.52
CA GLU A 53 -25.45 -21.45 14.42
C GLU A 53 -24.52 -21.71 15.60
N VAL A 54 -25.08 -22.09 16.76
CA VAL A 54 -24.32 -22.25 18.03
C VAL A 54 -23.22 -23.30 17.92
N ALA A 55 -23.46 -24.38 17.16
CA ALA A 55 -22.48 -25.44 16.90
C ALA A 55 -21.22 -24.93 16.16
N TYR A 56 -21.26 -23.75 15.53
CA TYR A 56 -20.09 -23.14 14.92
C TYR A 56 -19.07 -22.66 15.96
N PHE A 57 -19.52 -22.22 17.13
CA PHE A 57 -18.68 -21.69 18.20
C PHE A 57 -18.09 -22.78 19.12
N ASP A 58 -18.57 -24.03 19.01
CA ASP A 58 -18.06 -25.17 19.79
C ASP A 58 -16.72 -25.72 19.28
N ARG A 59 -16.30 -25.34 18.06
CA ARG A 59 -14.98 -25.72 17.54
C ARG A 59 -13.90 -24.89 18.24
N SER A 60 -12.83 -25.54 18.71
CA SER A 60 -11.72 -24.87 19.42
C SER A 60 -11.07 -23.74 18.60
N GLU A 61 -11.01 -23.87 17.27
CA GLU A 61 -10.53 -22.85 16.33
C GLU A 61 -11.48 -21.65 16.21
N ASN A 62 -12.78 -21.85 16.43
CA ASN A 62 -13.82 -20.84 16.29
C ASN A 62 -14.34 -20.33 17.64
N SER A 63 -13.52 -20.44 18.68
CA SER A 63 -13.83 -19.81 19.97
C SER A 63 -14.10 -18.32 19.76
N SER A 64 -15.09 -17.78 20.47
CA SER A 64 -15.51 -16.38 20.38
C SER A 64 -14.34 -15.40 20.54
N GLY A 65 -13.34 -15.74 21.36
CA GLY A 65 -12.11 -14.96 21.51
C GLY A 65 -11.19 -15.00 20.29
N ALA A 66 -11.02 -16.17 19.67
CA ALA A 66 -10.20 -16.34 18.46
C ALA A 66 -10.81 -15.57 17.28
N ILE A 67 -12.13 -15.70 17.07
CA ILE A 67 -12.81 -14.98 15.99
C ILE A 67 -12.76 -13.46 16.21
N CYS A 68 -12.93 -12.99 17.44
CA CYS A 68 -12.80 -11.57 17.76
C CYS A 68 -11.39 -11.05 17.45
N HIS A 69 -10.35 -11.81 17.80
CA HIS A 69 -8.97 -11.47 17.50
C HIS A 69 -8.71 -11.41 15.99
N HIS A 70 -9.19 -12.39 15.22
CA HIS A 70 -9.09 -12.40 13.76
C HIS A 70 -9.83 -11.20 13.14
N LEU A 71 -11.05 -10.91 13.60
CA LEU A 71 -11.84 -9.79 13.11
C LEU A 71 -11.16 -8.43 13.37
N LEU A 72 -10.53 -8.27 14.54
CA LEU A 72 -9.75 -7.08 14.88
C LEU A 72 -8.49 -6.97 14.01
N SER A 73 -7.76 -8.06 13.81
CA SER A 73 -6.57 -8.11 12.96
C SER A 73 -6.89 -7.75 11.50
N ASP A 74 -7.97 -8.31 10.96
CA ASP A 74 -8.42 -8.05 9.60
C ASP A 74 -8.92 -6.60 9.45
N ALA A 75 -9.64 -6.08 10.44
CA ALA A 75 -10.10 -4.69 10.46
C ALA A 75 -8.93 -3.70 10.47
N LEU A 76 -7.89 -3.94 11.28
CA LEU A 76 -6.68 -3.12 11.33
C LEU A 76 -5.90 -3.17 10.01
N SER A 77 -5.79 -4.36 9.41
CA SER A 77 -5.12 -4.53 8.12
C SER A 77 -5.84 -3.77 7.01
N ILE A 78 -7.18 -3.84 6.98
CA ILE A 78 -8.00 -3.08 6.03
C ILE A 78 -7.88 -1.58 6.28
N GLN A 79 -7.87 -1.13 7.53
CA GLN A 79 -7.71 0.29 7.86
C GLN A 79 -6.36 0.83 7.37
N GLN A 80 -5.27 0.10 7.55
CA GLN A 80 -3.95 0.53 7.06
C GLN A 80 -3.90 0.61 5.53
N ILE A 81 -4.48 -0.37 4.84
CA ILE A 81 -4.56 -0.34 3.38
C ILE A 81 -5.41 0.86 2.92
N ALA A 82 -6.58 1.06 3.53
CA ALA A 82 -7.51 2.10 3.13
C ALA A 82 -7.03 3.52 3.45
N ALA A 83 -6.43 3.73 4.62
CA ALA A 83 -5.98 5.05 5.07
C ALA A 83 -4.65 5.47 4.42
N THR A 84 -3.69 4.55 4.32
CA THR A 84 -2.32 4.91 3.95
C THR A 84 -1.98 4.52 2.52
N ARG A 85 -2.28 3.29 2.11
CA ARG A 85 -1.89 2.80 0.78
C ARG A 85 -2.74 3.41 -0.33
N LEU A 86 -4.05 3.54 -0.15
CA LEU A 86 -4.92 4.15 -1.16
C LEU A 86 -4.54 5.60 -1.46
N GLY A 87 -4.24 6.40 -0.42
CA GLY A 87 -3.80 7.78 -0.60
C GLY A 87 -2.51 7.87 -1.43
N TYR A 88 -1.53 7.02 -1.13
CA TYR A 88 -0.27 6.97 -1.86
C TYR A 88 -0.44 6.51 -3.32
N ILE A 89 -1.32 5.52 -3.57
CA ILE A 89 -1.62 5.05 -4.93
C ILE A 89 -2.27 6.18 -5.75
N CYS A 90 -3.27 6.87 -5.18
CA CYS A 90 -3.92 7.99 -5.85
C CYS A 90 -2.94 9.13 -6.16
N GLU A 91 -2.04 9.45 -5.23
CA GLU A 91 -1.01 10.47 -5.44
C GLU A 91 -0.04 10.08 -6.55
N THR A 92 0.46 8.84 -6.54
CA THR A 92 1.40 8.35 -7.55
C THR A 92 0.76 8.34 -8.94
N LEU A 93 -0.52 7.95 -9.04
CA LEU A 93 -1.26 8.01 -10.30
C LEU A 93 -1.45 9.45 -10.80
N ALA A 94 -1.80 10.38 -9.90
CA ALA A 94 -1.93 11.78 -10.26
C ALA A 94 -0.61 12.38 -10.74
N MET A 95 0.50 12.09 -10.05
CA MET A 95 1.84 12.52 -10.48
C MET A 95 2.23 11.94 -11.83
N PHE A 96 1.92 10.67 -12.07
CA PHE A 96 2.21 10.02 -13.35
C PHE A 96 1.45 10.69 -14.51
N ILE A 97 0.15 10.93 -14.34
CA ILE A 97 -0.70 11.58 -15.34
C ILE A 97 -0.22 13.02 -15.60
N LEU A 98 0.01 13.79 -14.54
CA LEU A 98 0.50 15.17 -14.66
C LEU A 98 1.88 15.23 -15.32
N GLY A 99 2.78 14.30 -14.99
CA GLY A 99 4.11 14.20 -15.60
C GLY A 99 4.04 13.97 -17.10
N ILE A 100 3.14 13.09 -17.56
CA ILE A 100 2.93 12.85 -19.00
C ILE A 100 2.38 14.10 -19.68
N ILE A 101 1.34 14.72 -19.11
CA ILE A 101 0.71 15.92 -19.68
C ILE A 101 1.72 17.07 -19.80
N LEU A 102 2.46 17.35 -18.72
CA LEU A 102 3.48 18.39 -18.72
C LEU A 102 4.61 18.07 -19.70
N GLY A 103 5.05 16.82 -19.79
CA GLY A 103 6.06 16.40 -20.77
C GLY A 103 5.63 16.72 -22.20
N PHE A 104 4.40 16.33 -22.58
CA PHE A 104 3.88 16.61 -23.92
C PHE A 104 3.72 18.09 -24.21
N LEU A 105 3.36 18.91 -23.21
CA LEU A 105 3.22 20.36 -23.37
C LEU A 105 4.56 21.07 -23.61
N PHE A 106 5.64 20.64 -22.95
CA PHE A 106 6.94 21.29 -23.09
C PHE A 106 7.69 20.87 -24.35
N ASN A 107 7.89 19.57 -24.55
CA ASN A 107 8.60 19.04 -25.72
C ASN A 107 8.21 17.58 -25.97
N TYR A 108 7.54 17.35 -27.09
CA TYR A 108 7.10 16.01 -27.48
C TYR A 108 8.28 15.05 -27.77
N GLN A 109 9.41 15.57 -28.27
CA GLN A 109 10.59 14.75 -28.61
C GLN A 109 11.28 14.18 -27.35
N PHE A 110 11.45 15.00 -26.31
CA PHE A 110 12.04 14.55 -25.05
C PHE A 110 11.14 13.53 -24.33
N THR A 111 9.84 13.78 -24.35
CA THR A 111 8.84 12.91 -23.70
C THR A 111 8.81 11.50 -24.27
N LEU A 112 8.92 11.35 -25.60
CA LEU A 112 9.01 10.04 -26.25
C LEU A 112 10.24 9.25 -25.81
N ILE A 113 11.40 9.91 -25.66
CA ILE A 113 12.63 9.27 -25.18
C ILE A 113 12.46 8.81 -23.73
N VAL A 114 11.88 9.65 -22.86
CA VAL A 114 11.63 9.29 -21.45
C VAL A 114 10.67 8.11 -21.34
N ILE A 115 9.61 8.07 -22.14
CA ILE A 115 8.67 6.93 -22.17
C ILE A 115 9.37 5.64 -22.60
N PHE A 116 10.26 5.71 -23.59
CA PHE A 116 11.03 4.54 -24.03
C PHE A 116 11.96 4.01 -22.92
N ILE A 117 12.66 4.90 -22.22
CA ILE A 117 13.50 4.53 -21.08
C ILE A 117 12.66 3.93 -19.94
N LEU A 118 11.51 4.52 -19.63
CA LEU A 118 10.58 3.99 -18.63
C LEU A 118 10.16 2.55 -18.95
N PHE A 119 9.88 2.25 -20.23
CA PHE A 119 9.53 0.90 -20.66
C PHE A 119 10.69 -0.10 -20.48
N ILE A 120 11.92 0.30 -20.80
CA ILE A 120 13.11 -0.54 -20.58
C ILE A 120 13.30 -0.83 -19.09
N VAL A 121 13.18 0.19 -18.23
CA VAL A 121 13.29 0.02 -16.77
C VAL A 121 12.18 -0.87 -16.22
N ALA A 122 10.94 -0.73 -16.71
CA ALA A 122 9.82 -1.59 -16.33
C ALA A 122 10.09 -3.06 -16.70
N MET A 123 10.64 -3.33 -17.89
CA MET A 123 11.01 -4.68 -18.29
C MET A 123 12.14 -5.26 -17.42
N LEU A 124 13.18 -4.48 -17.13
CA LEU A 124 14.27 -4.91 -16.26
C LEU A 124 13.79 -5.21 -14.84
N THR A 125 12.98 -4.34 -14.25
CA THR A 125 12.41 -4.55 -12.91
C THR A 125 11.47 -5.76 -12.88
N TYR A 126 10.67 -5.97 -13.92
CA TYR A 126 9.84 -7.18 -14.04
C TYR A 126 10.69 -8.47 -14.04
N ILE A 127 11.78 -8.49 -14.80
CA ILE A 127 12.71 -9.64 -14.84
C ILE A 127 13.38 -9.87 -13.47
N ASN A 128 13.76 -8.80 -12.76
CA ASN A 128 14.33 -8.92 -11.41
C ASN A 128 13.30 -9.52 -10.43
N ILE A 129 12.06 -9.03 -10.44
CA ILE A 129 11.00 -9.53 -9.53
C ILE A 129 10.68 -11.01 -9.78
N ILE A 130 10.58 -11.44 -11.05
CA ILE A 130 10.32 -12.85 -11.35
C ILE A 130 11.50 -13.74 -10.94
N PHE A 131 12.72 -13.25 -11.07
CA PHE A 131 13.92 -13.96 -10.65
C PHE A 131 13.95 -14.12 -9.13
N GLU A 132 13.72 -13.05 -8.37
CA GLU A 132 13.64 -13.08 -6.91
C GLU A 132 12.52 -14.02 -6.43
N MET A 133 11.35 -14.00 -7.07
CA MET A 133 10.26 -14.90 -6.73
C MET A 133 10.59 -16.37 -6.99
N ARG A 134 11.32 -16.69 -8.06
CA ARG A 134 11.78 -18.06 -8.34
C ARG A 134 12.79 -18.51 -7.28
N LEU A 135 13.78 -17.67 -6.99
CA LEU A 135 14.79 -17.96 -5.98
C LEU A 135 14.16 -18.16 -4.58
N HIS A 136 13.18 -17.33 -4.23
CA HIS A 136 12.44 -17.49 -2.96
C HIS A 136 11.64 -18.79 -2.88
N LYS A 137 11.12 -19.31 -4.00
CA LYS A 137 10.41 -20.59 -4.01
C LYS A 137 11.40 -21.74 -3.82
N GLU A 138 12.49 -21.74 -4.55
CA GLU A 138 13.52 -22.78 -4.48
C GLU A 138 14.18 -22.84 -3.09
N CYS A 139 14.49 -21.68 -2.49
CA CYS A 139 15.02 -21.60 -1.14
C CYS A 139 14.02 -22.14 -0.09
N ARG A 140 12.72 -21.89 -0.26
CA ARG A 140 11.69 -22.45 0.62
C ARG A 140 11.60 -23.98 0.54
N GLU A 141 11.75 -24.56 -0.66
CA GLU A 141 11.74 -26.02 -0.84
C GLU A 141 12.94 -26.68 -0.16
N ILE A 142 14.14 -26.11 -0.30
CA ILE A 142 15.35 -26.61 0.38
C ILE A 142 15.21 -26.48 1.90
N LEU A 143 14.65 -25.37 2.40
CA LEU A 143 14.40 -25.16 3.83
C LEU A 143 13.40 -26.18 4.39
N GLN A 144 12.36 -26.54 3.63
CA GLN A 144 11.39 -27.56 4.03
C GLN A 144 12.05 -28.94 4.12
N GLN A 145 12.89 -29.31 3.14
CA GLN A 145 13.66 -30.56 3.19
C GLN A 145 14.63 -30.58 4.38
N ALA A 146 15.35 -29.49 4.62
CA ALA A 146 16.24 -29.36 5.77
C ALA A 146 15.48 -29.48 7.10
N SER A 147 14.27 -28.89 7.20
CA SER A 147 13.43 -29.02 8.40
C SER A 147 12.95 -30.45 8.62
N SER A 148 12.52 -31.16 7.57
CA SER A 148 12.09 -32.56 7.70
C SER A 148 13.25 -33.47 8.10
N VAL A 149 14.45 -33.28 7.54
CA VAL A 149 15.63 -34.08 7.93
C VAL A 149 16.06 -33.78 9.37
N ARG A 150 15.93 -32.54 9.81
CA ARG A 150 16.23 -32.14 11.20
C ARG A 150 15.27 -32.79 12.20
N GLU A 151 14.00 -32.99 11.85
CA GLU A 151 13.04 -33.73 12.67
C GLU A 151 13.38 -35.22 12.78
N PHE A 152 13.92 -35.84 11.71
CA PHE A 152 14.37 -37.24 11.75
C PHE A 152 15.64 -37.48 12.56
N LEU A 153 16.53 -36.48 12.71
CA LEU A 153 17.77 -36.60 13.49
C LEU A 153 17.59 -36.40 15.00
N ILE A 154 16.41 -35.98 15.46
CA ILE A 154 16.11 -35.70 16.88
C ILE A 154 15.40 -36.90 17.58
N TYR A 155 15.03 -37.95 16.83
CA TYR A 155 14.53 -39.24 17.34
C TYR A 155 15.59 -40.33 17.26
#